data_AF-A0A7K7Q0I6-F1
#
_entry.id   AF-A0A7K7Q0I6-F1
#
_cell.length_a   1.000
_cell.length_b   1.000
_cell.length_c   1.000
_cell.angle_alpha   90.00
_cell.angle_beta   90.00
_cell.angle_gamma   90.00
#
_symmetry.space_group_name_H-M   'P 1'
#
loop_
_entity.id
_entity.type
_entity.pdbx_description
1 polymer ?
#
loop_
_entity_poly.entity_id
_entity_poly.type
_entity_poly.pdbx_seq_one_letter_code
_entity_poly.pdbx_strand_id
1 'polypeptide(L)'
;WEYCDVSPCSGKELETTEETPTEPPTDPPEIFQTCGKPEVRRTLKKIYGGSKATPGKHPWMASLQRQTPDGNQHFCGGVLIKSCWVLTAAHCLE
;
A
#
# COMPACT_ATOMS: atom_id res chain seq x y z
N TRP A 1 -0.59 4.01 -11.96
CA TRP A 1 -0.49 4.83 -10.74
C TRP A 1 -1.82 5.51 -10.41
N GLU A 2 -2.67 5.77 -11.41
CA GLU A 2 -4.02 6.38 -11.29
C GLU A 2 -5.10 5.58 -10.52
N TYR A 3 -4.74 4.45 -9.90
CA TYR A 3 -5.67 3.58 -9.16
C TYR A 3 -5.30 3.42 -7.69
N CYS A 4 -4.20 4.02 -7.25
CA CYS A 4 -3.77 3.96 -5.86
C CYS A 4 -4.13 5.30 -5.20
N ASP A 5 -5.37 5.40 -4.68
CA ASP A 5 -5.81 6.53 -3.87
C ASP A 5 -5.25 6.43 -2.44
N VAL A 6 -3.92 6.33 -2.33
CA VAL A 6 -3.20 6.31 -1.06
C VAL A 6 -2.75 7.74 -0.81
N SER A 7 -3.23 8.34 0.28
CA SER A 7 -2.81 9.67 0.71
C SER A 7 -1.28 9.76 0.76
N PRO A 8 -0.66 10.83 0.24
CA PRO A 8 0.77 11.03 0.37
C PRO A 8 1.17 10.99 1.83
N CYS A 9 2.26 10.28 2.10
CA CYS A 9 2.81 10.20 3.44
C CYS A 9 3.45 11.53 3.78
N SER A 10 2.74 12.34 4.57
CA SER A 10 3.36 13.52 5.17
C SER A 10 4.49 13.05 6.08
N GLY A 11 5.69 13.57 5.90
CA GLY A 11 6.87 13.26 6.72
C GLY A 11 6.78 13.79 8.15
N LYS A 12 5.60 13.73 8.78
CA LYS A 12 5.48 13.98 10.21
C LYS A 12 5.84 12.70 10.94
N GLU A 13 6.90 12.82 11.74
CA GLU A 13 7.17 12.02 12.92
C GLU A 13 5.88 11.41 13.46
N LEU A 14 5.96 10.14 13.83
CA LEU A 14 4.95 9.47 14.63
C LEU A 14 4.80 10.24 15.95
N GLU A 15 4.07 11.35 15.96
CA GLU A 15 3.58 11.96 17.19
C GLU A 15 2.50 11.02 17.72
N THR A 16 2.93 10.15 18.63
CA THR A 16 2.09 9.63 19.70
C THR A 16 1.61 10.83 20.50
N THR A 17 0.56 11.50 20.04
CA THR A 17 -0.22 12.38 20.91
C THR A 17 -1.17 11.49 21.69
N GLU A 18 -0.80 11.21 22.93
CA GLU A 18 -1.72 10.75 23.96
C GLU A 18 -2.77 11.85 24.18
N GLU A 19 -3.91 11.77 23.49
CA GLU A 19 -5.07 12.62 23.78
C GLU A 19 -6.19 11.80 24.41
N THR A 20 -6.50 12.15 25.66
CA THR A 20 -7.61 11.65 26.49
C THR A 20 -8.62 12.81 26.67
N PRO A 21 -9.93 12.60 26.86
CA PRO A 21 -10.97 12.48 25.83
C PRO A 21 -12.07 13.55 26.00
N THR A 22 -12.33 14.44 25.04
CA THR A 22 -13.51 15.33 25.14
C THR A 22 -14.09 15.72 23.76
N GLU A 23 -14.64 14.76 23.00
CA GLU A 23 -15.84 14.89 22.15
C GLU A 23 -15.94 13.69 21.18
N PRO A 24 -17.16 13.28 20.77
CA PRO A 24 -17.39 12.02 20.08
C PRO A 24 -16.66 12.00 18.73
N PRO A 25 -15.79 11.00 18.48
CA PRO A 25 -15.04 10.91 17.24
C PRO A 25 -16.02 10.58 16.12
N THR A 26 -16.18 11.50 15.17
CA THR A 26 -16.69 11.14 13.85
C THR A 26 -15.55 10.40 13.15
N ASP A 27 -15.80 9.14 12.78
CA ASP A 27 -14.80 8.12 12.48
C ASP A 27 -13.60 8.61 11.63
N PRO A 28 -12.36 8.19 11.96
CA PRO A 28 -11.22 8.31 11.04
C PRO A 28 -11.60 7.74 9.68
N PRO A 29 -11.12 8.29 8.55
CA PRO A 29 -11.50 7.83 7.23
C PRO A 29 -11.33 6.31 7.13
N GLU A 30 -12.47 5.63 6.94
CA GLU A 30 -12.75 4.18 6.91
C GLU A 30 -11.89 3.35 5.92
N ILE A 31 -10.89 3.95 5.29
CA ILE A 31 -10.14 3.35 4.17
C ILE A 31 -9.21 2.22 4.68
N PHE A 32 -8.88 2.18 5.97
CA PHE A 32 -7.95 1.21 6.56
C PHE A 32 -8.56 0.30 7.64
N GLN A 33 -9.87 0.34 7.87
CA GLN A 33 -10.50 -0.56 8.86
C GLN A 33 -10.54 -2.03 8.42
N THR A 34 -10.25 -2.33 7.15
CA THR A 34 -10.25 -3.71 6.63
C THR A 34 -9.04 -3.97 5.73
N CYS A 35 -8.51 -5.19 5.75
CA CYS A 35 -7.35 -5.60 4.97
C CYS A 35 -7.66 -6.82 4.08
N GLY A 36 -6.82 -7.08 3.07
CA GLY A 36 -6.87 -8.32 2.28
C GLY A 36 -8.08 -8.49 1.34
N LYS A 37 -8.90 -7.45 1.15
CA LYS A 37 -10.05 -7.45 0.24
C LYS A 37 -9.64 -6.87 -1.13
N PRO A 38 -9.62 -7.67 -2.21
CA PRO A 38 -9.38 -7.14 -3.56
C PRO A 38 -10.65 -6.49 -4.13
N GLU A 39 -10.50 -5.47 -4.98
CA GLU A 39 -11.63 -4.83 -5.68
C GLU A 39 -12.28 -5.81 -6.66
N VAL A 40 -11.46 -6.61 -7.34
CA VAL A 40 -11.92 -7.69 -8.23
C VAL A 40 -11.94 -9.00 -7.46
N ARG A 41 -13.14 -9.55 -7.23
CA ARG A 41 -13.33 -10.84 -6.54
C ARG A 41 -12.62 -11.97 -7.29
N ARG A 42 -11.99 -12.88 -6.54
CA ARG A 42 -11.20 -14.00 -7.08
C ARG A 42 -12.07 -14.97 -7.89
N THR A 43 -12.00 -14.91 -9.22
CA THR A 43 -12.25 -16.07 -10.07
C THR A 43 -10.96 -16.89 -10.08
N LEU A 44 -10.91 -17.96 -9.27
CA LEU A 44 -9.70 -18.73 -8.98
C LEU A 44 -8.94 -19.19 -10.24
N LYS A 45 -7.72 -18.67 -10.45
CA LYS A 45 -6.67 -19.33 -11.23
C LYS A 45 -5.44 -19.46 -10.32
N LYS A 46 -5.04 -20.69 -9.98
CA LYS A 46 -3.81 -20.97 -9.22
C LYS A 46 -2.64 -20.85 -10.19
N ILE A 47 -1.65 -20.01 -9.85
CA ILE A 47 -0.61 -19.56 -10.78
C ILE A 47 0.39 -20.68 -11.11
N TYR A 48 0.41 -21.08 -12.38
CA TYR A 48 1.62 -21.45 -13.13
C TYR A 48 1.41 -20.98 -14.58
N GLY A 49 2.36 -20.23 -15.17
CA GLY A 49 2.17 -19.53 -16.45
C GLY A 49 1.25 -18.29 -16.34
N GLY A 50 1.50 -17.43 -15.34
CA GLY A 50 0.62 -16.31 -14.98
C GLY A 50 0.25 -15.36 -16.12
N SER A 51 -0.82 -14.59 -15.92
CA SER A 51 -1.29 -13.55 -16.84
C SER A 51 -1.17 -12.16 -16.20
N LYS A 52 -1.14 -11.11 -17.01
CA LYS A 52 -1.19 -9.72 -16.53
C LYS A 52 -2.36 -9.52 -15.57
N ALA A 53 -2.10 -8.90 -14.42
CA ALA A 53 -3.15 -8.52 -13.47
C ALA A 53 -3.94 -7.33 -14.00
N THR A 54 -5.25 -7.34 -13.80
CA THR A 54 -6.08 -6.14 -14.01
C THR A 54 -5.82 -5.13 -12.88
N PRO A 55 -5.99 -3.82 -13.12
CA PRO A 55 -6.00 -2.83 -12.04
C PRO A 55 -6.95 -3.24 -10.90
N GLY A 56 -6.61 -2.90 -9.64
CA GLY A 56 -7.42 -3.24 -8.46
C GLY A 56 -7.41 -4.71 -8.03
N LYS A 57 -6.81 -5.63 -8.82
CA LYS A 57 -6.78 -7.07 -8.49
C LYS A 57 -5.90 -7.40 -7.29
N HIS A 58 -4.84 -6.64 -7.10
CA HIS A 58 -3.90 -6.73 -5.98
C HIS A 58 -3.66 -5.32 -5.44
N PRO A 59 -4.63 -4.72 -4.72
CA PRO A 59 -4.58 -3.30 -4.36
C PRO A 59 -3.43 -2.97 -3.40
N TRP A 60 -2.94 -3.96 -2.66
CA TRP A 60 -1.80 -3.82 -1.77
C TRP A 60 -0.42 -3.97 -2.46
N MET A 61 -0.36 -4.26 -3.77
CA MET A 61 0.92 -4.48 -4.46
C MET A 61 1.66 -3.16 -4.69
N ALA A 62 2.86 -3.03 -4.12
CA ALA A 62 3.71 -1.86 -4.25
C ALA A 62 4.92 -2.14 -5.17
N SER A 63 5.29 -1.14 -5.98
CA SER A 63 6.49 -1.13 -6.80
C SER A 63 7.54 -0.24 -6.15
N LEU A 64 8.61 -0.86 -5.63
CA LEU A 64 9.76 -0.12 -5.10
C LEU A 64 10.64 0.33 -6.27
N GLN A 65 10.91 1.63 -6.31
CA GLN A 65 11.61 2.26 -7.41
C GLN A 65 12.82 3.05 -6.91
N ARG A 66 13.88 3.04 -7.71
CA ARG A 66 15.09 3.86 -7.51
C ARG A 66 15.13 4.93 -8.59
N GLN A 67 15.48 6.15 -8.20
CA GLN A 67 15.70 7.22 -9.16
C GLN A 67 17.00 6.97 -9.93
N THR A 68 16.92 6.99 -11.26
CA THR A 68 18.05 6.90 -12.18
C THR A 68 18.06 8.13 -13.10
N PRO A 69 19.14 8.37 -13.86
CA PRO A 69 19.17 9.46 -14.85
C PRO A 69 18.04 9.38 -15.88
N ASP A 70 17.56 8.16 -16.19
CA ASP A 70 16.51 7.89 -17.17
C ASP A 70 15.09 7.90 -16.55
N GLY A 71 14.97 8.13 -15.23
CA GLY A 71 13.70 8.19 -14.50
C GLY A 71 13.63 7.22 -13.32
N ASN A 72 12.42 6.93 -12.83
CA ASN A 72 12.23 5.99 -11.73
C ASN A 72 12.19 4.55 -12.27
N GLN A 73 13.10 3.71 -11.78
CA GLN A 73 13.24 2.32 -12.22
C GLN A 73 12.79 1.35 -11.12
N HIS A 74 11.88 0.43 -11.45
CA HIS A 74 11.48 -0.65 -10.55
C HIS A 74 12.65 -1.60 -10.27
N PHE A 75 12.81 -1.99 -9.00
CA PHE A 75 13.84 -2.94 -8.59
C PHE A 75 13.34 -4.03 -7.61
N CYS A 76 12.30 -3.77 -6.82
CA CYS A 76 11.72 -4.73 -5.89
C CYS A 76 10.22 -4.55 -5.70
N GLY A 77 9.57 -5.58 -5.14
CA GLY A 77 8.16 -5.53 -4.73
C GLY A 77 7.98 -5.16 -3.25
N GLY A 78 6.76 -4.77 -2.90
CA GLY A 78 6.32 -4.61 -1.52
C GLY A 78 4.82 -4.80 -1.35
N VAL A 79 4.36 -4.82 -0.10
CA VAL A 79 2.95 -4.95 0.28
C VAL A 79 2.56 -3.81 1.20
N LEU A 80 1.55 -3.03 0.83
CA LEU A 80 0.96 -2.02 1.71
C LEU A 80 0.23 -2.70 2.87
N ILE A 81 0.70 -2.49 4.10
CA ILE A 81 0.13 -3.10 5.31
C ILE A 81 -0.67 -2.11 6.18
N LYS A 82 -0.37 -0.82 6.04
CA LYS A 82 -1.07 0.32 6.66
C LYS A 82 -0.83 1.54 5.79
N SER A 83 -1.62 2.60 5.96
CA SER A 83 -1.30 3.94 5.43
C SER A 83 0.16 4.26 5.74
N CYS A 84 0.95 4.57 4.72
CA CYS A 84 2.36 4.91 4.84
C CYS A 84 3.33 3.82 5.28
N TRP A 85 2.88 2.57 5.38
CA TRP A 85 3.76 1.45 5.72
C TRP A 85 3.71 0.38 4.65
N VAL A 86 4.86 0.15 4.02
CA VAL A 86 5.07 -0.92 3.04
C VAL A 86 6.01 -1.96 3.65
N LEU A 87 5.57 -3.21 3.67
CA LEU A 87 6.39 -4.37 4.01
C LEU A 87 7.14 -4.87 2.76
N THR A 88 8.43 -5.16 2.90
CA THR A 88 9.26 -5.76 1.83
C THR A 88 10.30 -6.71 2.43
N ALA A 89 11.08 -7.37 1.57
CA ALA A 89 12.19 -8.22 1.99
C ALA A 89 13.38 -7.35 2.41
N ALA A 90 14.10 -7.76 3.46
CA ALA A 90 15.27 -7.03 3.95
C ALA A 90 16.33 -6.81 2.85
N HIS A 91 16.59 -7.82 2.02
CA HIS A 91 17.57 -7.74 0.93
C HIS A 91 17.20 -6.72 -0.17
N CYS A 92 15.96 -6.24 -0.23
CA CYS A 92 15.58 -5.16 -1.14
C CYS A 92 16.07 -3.79 -0.65
N LEU A 93 16.49 -3.67 0.61
CA LEU A 93 16.95 -2.41 1.21
C LEU A 93 18.46 -2.43 1.49
N GLU A 94 19.18 -3.41 0.94
CA GLU A 94 20.65 -3.46 0.90
C GLU A 94 21.24 -2.42 -0.06
#